data_AF-A0A9X3V9F9-F1
#
_entry.id   AF-A0A9X3V9F9-F1
#
_cell.length_a   1.000
_cell.length_b   1.000
_cell.length_c   1.000
_cell.angle_alpha   90.00
_cell.angle_beta   90.00
_cell.angle_gamma   90.00
#
_symmetry.space_group_name_H-M   'P 1'
#
loop_
_entity.id
_entity.type
_entity.pdbx_description
1 polymer ?
#
loop_
_entity_poly.entity_id
_entity_poly.type
_entity_poly.pdbx_seq_one_letter_code
_entity_poly.pdbx_strand_id
1 'polypeptide(L)'
;MNKTIVAIAAAAFTVLSAGTATAQVGKAASEAADSAEHKIDQKRAESDAKKSGPVGKAVNNVKADYHQHQSERSKEKAKESLKKSTE
;
A
#
# COMPACT_ATOMS: atom_id res chain seq x y z
N MET A 1 -37.65 0.51 -1.96
CA MET A 1 -36.20 0.22 -1.87
C MET A 1 -35.30 1.44 -2.11
N ASN A 2 -35.83 2.59 -2.58
CA ASN A 2 -34.99 3.75 -2.93
C ASN A 2 -34.51 4.57 -1.71
N LYS A 3 -35.27 4.59 -0.60
CA LYS A 3 -34.91 5.38 0.60
C LYS A 3 -33.68 4.83 1.34
N THR A 4 -33.50 3.52 1.37
CA THR A 4 -32.36 2.86 2.03
C THR A 4 -31.06 3.05 1.25
N ILE A 5 -31.12 2.99 -0.08
CA ILE A 5 -29.95 3.21 -0.95
C ILE A 5 -29.48 4.66 -0.85
N VAL A 6 -30.42 5.62 -0.84
CA VAL A 6 -30.12 7.05 -0.67
C VAL A 6 -29.56 7.34 0.72
N ALA A 7 -30.05 6.66 1.77
CA ALA A 7 -29.52 6.83 3.13
C ALA A 7 -28.09 6.29 3.27
N ILE A 8 -27.76 5.16 2.62
CA ILE A 8 -26.40 4.61 2.60
C ILE A 8 -25.46 5.50 1.79
N ALA A 9 -25.91 6.01 0.64
CA ALA A 9 -25.14 6.95 -0.17
C ALA A 9 -24.90 8.28 0.56
N ALA A 10 -25.90 8.79 1.27
CA ALA A 10 -25.78 10.00 2.08
C ALA A 10 -24.82 9.80 3.27
N ALA A 11 -24.88 8.64 3.94
CA ALA A 11 -23.96 8.28 5.02
C ALA A 11 -22.50 8.20 4.53
N ALA A 12 -22.28 7.58 3.36
CA ALA A 12 -20.97 7.53 2.72
C ALA A 12 -20.46 8.93 2.32
N PHE A 13 -21.36 9.81 1.86
CA PHE A 13 -21.03 11.21 1.55
C PHE A 13 -20.74 12.05 2.80
N THR A 14 -21.40 11.81 3.94
CA THR A 14 -21.09 12.52 5.20
C THR A 14 -19.74 12.13 5.80
N VAL A 15 -19.28 10.88 5.61
CA VAL A 15 -17.91 10.48 5.97
C VAL A 15 -16.89 11.14 5.03
N LEU A 16 -17.26 11.34 3.77
CA LEU A 16 -16.41 12.01 2.76
C LEU A 16 -16.38 13.54 2.92
N SER A 17 -17.44 14.16 3.45
CA SER A 17 -17.59 15.61 3.62
C SER A 17 -17.10 16.14 4.97
N ALA A 18 -16.61 15.29 5.87
CA ALA A 18 -15.79 15.67 7.03
C ALA A 18 -14.35 16.10 6.63
N GLY A 19 -14.15 16.58 5.40
CA GLY A 19 -13.50 17.86 5.09
C GLY A 19 -12.02 18.13 5.37
N THR A 20 -11.32 17.40 6.24
CA THR A 20 -9.93 17.75 6.61
C THR A 20 -8.92 16.60 6.55
N ALA A 21 -9.38 15.35 6.43
CA ALA A 21 -8.51 14.16 6.42
C ALA A 21 -8.25 13.54 5.02
N THR A 22 -8.82 14.09 3.95
CA THR A 22 -8.77 13.47 2.59
C THR A 22 -7.35 13.34 2.03
N ALA A 23 -6.46 14.29 2.32
CA ALA A 23 -5.07 14.26 1.87
C ALA A 23 -4.25 13.15 2.54
N GLN A 24 -4.45 12.93 3.83
CA GLN A 24 -3.69 11.93 4.59
C GLN A 24 -4.24 10.51 4.37
N VAL A 25 -5.56 10.36 4.18
CA VAL A 25 -6.16 9.10 3.73
C VAL A 25 -5.72 8.76 2.30
N GLY A 26 -5.67 9.73 1.39
CA GLY A 26 -5.14 9.54 0.04
C GLY A 26 -3.65 9.17 0.04
N LYS A 27 -2.85 9.82 0.90
CA LYS A 27 -1.44 9.50 1.10
C LYS A 27 -1.26 8.09 1.66
N ALA A 28 -2.06 7.68 2.64
CA ALA A 28 -2.05 6.33 3.16
C ALA A 28 -2.40 5.27 2.11
N ALA A 29 -3.41 5.54 1.27
CA ALA A 29 -3.78 4.65 0.18
C ALA A 29 -2.65 4.50 -0.84
N SER A 30 -1.99 5.61 -1.22
CA SER A 30 -0.82 5.57 -2.11
C SER A 30 0.34 4.77 -1.51
N GLU A 31 0.68 5.01 -0.24
CA GLU A 31 1.76 4.30 0.45
C GLU A 31 1.45 2.82 0.66
N ALA A 32 0.17 2.46 0.84
CA ALA A 32 -0.27 1.07 0.86
C ALA A 32 -0.14 0.40 -0.53
N ALA A 33 -0.46 1.12 -1.61
CA ALA A 33 -0.28 0.65 -2.98
C ALA A 33 1.21 0.42 -3.29
N ASP A 34 2.08 1.38 -2.96
CA ASP A 34 3.54 1.25 -3.10
C ASP A 34 4.09 0.05 -2.33
N SER A 35 3.57 -0.20 -1.11
CA SER A 35 3.95 -1.37 -0.32
C SER A 35 3.60 -2.68 -1.01
N ALA A 36 2.41 -2.75 -1.64
CA ALA A 36 1.97 -3.91 -2.39
C ALA A 36 2.79 -4.12 -3.66
N GLU A 37 3.09 -3.06 -4.40
CA GLU A 37 3.93 -3.11 -5.61
C GLU A 37 5.33 -3.63 -5.28
N HIS A 38 5.98 -3.09 -4.25
CA HIS A 38 7.26 -3.61 -3.80
C HIS A 38 7.19 -5.07 -3.34
N LYS A 39 6.08 -5.51 -2.74
CA LYS A 39 5.92 -6.93 -2.37
C LYS A 39 5.81 -7.84 -3.60
N ILE A 40 5.16 -7.37 -4.67
CA ILE A 40 5.09 -8.07 -5.95
C ILE A 40 6.48 -8.16 -6.58
N ASP A 41 7.22 -7.05 -6.60
CA ASP A 41 8.59 -7.01 -7.13
C ASP A 41 9.55 -7.89 -6.34
N GLN A 42 9.45 -7.91 -5.01
CA GLN A 42 10.17 -8.85 -4.16
C GLN A 42 9.90 -10.29 -4.60
N LYS A 43 8.63 -10.67 -4.77
CA LYS A 43 8.25 -12.03 -5.15
C LYS A 43 8.70 -12.39 -6.57
N ARG A 44 8.71 -11.41 -7.48
CA ARG A 44 9.28 -11.58 -8.82
C ARG A 44 10.80 -11.81 -8.73
N ALA A 45 11.52 -10.99 -7.96
CA ALA A 45 12.96 -11.15 -7.76
C ALA A 45 13.31 -12.50 -7.09
N GLU A 46 12.54 -12.96 -6.10
CA GLU A 46 12.69 -14.30 -5.52
C GLU A 46 12.49 -15.41 -6.56
N SER A 47 11.51 -15.25 -7.46
CA SER A 47 11.25 -16.20 -8.55
C SER A 47 12.42 -16.23 -9.55
N ASP A 48 12.95 -15.06 -9.90
CA ASP A 48 14.09 -14.94 -10.81
C ASP A 48 15.37 -15.51 -10.17
N ALA A 49 15.57 -15.30 -8.87
CA ALA A 49 16.68 -15.89 -8.12
C ALA A 49 16.65 -17.42 -8.16
N LYS A 50 15.46 -18.03 -8.06
CA LYS A 50 15.29 -19.50 -8.16
C LYS A 50 15.59 -20.05 -9.55
N LYS A 51 15.38 -19.24 -10.60
CA LYS A 51 15.62 -19.63 -12.00
C LYS A 51 17.04 -19.30 -12.49
N SER A 52 17.82 -18.56 -11.68
CA SER A 52 19.13 -18.04 -12.07
C SER A 52 20.29 -18.94 -11.63
N GLY A 53 21.41 -18.84 -12.35
CA GLY A 53 22.71 -19.37 -11.89
C GLY A 53 23.25 -18.62 -10.66
N PRO A 54 24.39 -19.04 -10.08
CA PRO A 54 24.88 -18.57 -8.78
C PRO A 54 24.99 -17.04 -8.66
N VAL A 55 25.55 -16.39 -9.69
CA VAL A 55 25.70 -14.93 -9.73
C VAL A 55 24.34 -14.23 -9.83
N GLY A 56 23.49 -14.69 -10.75
CA GLY A 56 22.14 -14.13 -10.92
C GLY A 56 21.27 -14.33 -9.68
N LYS A 57 21.44 -15.45 -8.96
CA LYS A 57 20.77 -15.72 -7.69
C LYS A 57 21.18 -14.70 -6.62
N ALA A 58 22.47 -14.41 -6.49
CA ALA A 58 22.95 -13.40 -5.54
C ALA A 58 22.38 -12.01 -5.85
N VAL A 59 22.42 -11.58 -7.12
CA VAL A 59 21.90 -10.27 -7.54
C VAL A 59 20.38 -10.17 -7.31
N ASN A 60 19.63 -11.21 -7.68
CA ASN A 60 18.18 -11.21 -7.50
C ASN A 60 17.76 -11.30 -6.03
N ASN A 61 18.54 -11.97 -5.17
CA ASN A 61 18.30 -11.95 -3.72
C ASN A 61 18.47 -10.54 -3.13
N VAL A 62 19.51 -9.79 -3.54
CA VAL A 62 19.68 -8.39 -3.10
C VAL A 62 18.52 -7.51 -3.59
N LYS A 63 18.05 -7.73 -4.82
CA LYS A 63 16.86 -7.04 -5.33
C LYS A 63 15.62 -7.37 -4.51
N ALA A 64 15.41 -8.64 -4.17
CA ALA A 64 14.29 -9.05 -3.33
C ALA A 64 14.34 -8.39 -1.95
N ASP A 65 15.51 -8.34 -1.32
CA ASP A 65 15.75 -7.71 -0.02
C ASP A 65 15.47 -6.20 -0.05
N TYR A 66 15.93 -5.50 -1.09
CA TYR A 66 15.61 -4.09 -1.30
C TYR A 66 14.10 -3.83 -1.35
N HIS A 67 13.37 -4.60 -2.14
CA HIS A 67 11.93 -4.44 -2.26
C HIS A 67 11.18 -4.87 -0.99
N GLN A 68 11.69 -5.83 -0.23
CA GLN A 68 11.14 -6.17 1.09
C GLN A 68 11.20 -4.97 2.03
N HIS A 69 12.38 -4.35 2.16
CA HIS A 69 12.57 -3.19 3.03
C HIS A 69 11.71 -1.99 2.59
N GLN A 70 11.57 -1.77 1.28
CA GLN A 70 10.71 -0.69 0.80
C GLN A 70 9.23 -1.00 1.04
N SER A 71 8.79 -2.26 0.87
CA SER A 71 7.43 -2.67 1.21
C SER A 71 7.10 -2.40 2.68
N GLU A 72 8.03 -2.73 3.58
CA GLU A 72 7.87 -2.46 5.02
C GLU A 72 7.83 -0.97 5.33
N ARG A 73 8.72 -0.16 4.75
CA ARG A 73 8.73 1.30 4.92
C ARG A 73 7.43 1.94 4.43
N SER A 74 6.95 1.56 3.26
CA SER A 74 5.71 2.10 2.70
C SER A 74 4.50 1.70 3.56
N LYS A 75 4.49 0.47 4.11
CA LYS A 75 3.47 0.05 5.09
C LYS A 75 3.48 0.89 6.36
N GLU A 76 4.67 1.20 6.89
CA GLU A 76 4.80 2.06 8.09
C GLU A 76 4.31 3.48 7.83
N LYS A 77 4.71 4.06 6.69
CA LYS A 77 4.23 5.38 6.28
C LYS A 77 2.71 5.40 6.13
N ALA A 78 2.11 4.39 5.51
CA ALA A 78 0.66 4.29 5.35
C ALA A 78 -0.06 4.31 6.70
N LYS A 79 0.47 3.55 7.68
CA LYS A 79 -0.06 3.57 9.06
C LYS A 79 0.09 4.93 9.73
N GLU A 80 1.23 5.59 9.56
CA GLU A 80 1.47 6.92 10.11
C GLU A 80 0.52 7.96 9.50
N SER A 81 0.31 7.91 8.19
CA SER A 81 -0.62 8.77 7.46
C SER A 81 -2.06 8.56 7.94
N LEU A 82 -2.48 7.31 8.21
CA LEU A 82 -3.79 7.03 8.82
C LEU A 82 -3.89 7.55 10.25
N LYS A 83 -2.86 7.35 11.08
CA LYS A 83 -2.86 7.84 12.46
C LYS A 83 -3.00 9.38 12.50
N LYS A 84 -2.24 10.07 11.65
CA LYS A 84 -2.32 11.52 11.49
C LYS A 84 -3.67 12.00 10.94
N SER A 85 -4.40 11.15 10.21
CA SER A 85 -5.76 11.44 9.72
C SER A 85 -6.83 11.41 10.81
N THR A 86 -6.51 10.82 11.96
CA THR A 86 -7.44 10.63 13.09
C THR A 86 -7.08 11.45 14.33
N GLU A 87 -5.93 12.13 14.32
CA GLU A 87 -5.47 13.10 15.33
C GLU A 87 -5.84 14.53 14.91
#